data_AF-A0A821VFU6-F1
#
_entry.id   AF-A0A821VFU6-F1
#
_cell.length_a   1.000
_cell.length_b   1.000
_cell.length_c   1.000
_cell.angle_alpha   90.00
_cell.angle_beta   90.00
_cell.angle_gamma   90.00
#
_symmetry.space_group_name_H-M   'P 1'
#
loop_
_entity.id
_entity.type
_entity.pdbx_description
1 polymer ?
#
loop_
_entity_poly.entity_id
_entity_poly.type
_entity_poly.pdbx_seq_one_letter_code
_entity_poly.pdbx_strand_id
1 'polypeptide(L)'
;MVCCLGLTIDISRYISHLLQNIYDQATRSTTFFKASNVVHALENYATEVRLQSNTLFAAVHVNDLCTLIPHEQLTEPLQHFLYDYVPYGQVQGLTVDTIIDQLRTIINHDNDIEPRGLSFIANHTLLMYSTLIQACLMRAALIRSKVSDFHNKRRDVQIVFLNNGYSMNFIKEHAEQLFQDFHISNWKSNLNQNTYDKMREEIIEYDQQHQEMNIKQG
;
A
#
# COMPACT_ATOMS: atom_id res chain seq x y z
N MET A 1 -15.50 19.46 -12.39
CA MET A 1 -14.37 18.96 -11.58
C MET A 1 -13.79 17.78 -12.33
N VAL A 2 -12.73 18.00 -13.11
CA VAL A 2 -12.07 16.94 -13.88
C VAL A 2 -11.35 16.06 -12.87
N CYS A 3 -11.60 14.76 -12.91
CA CYS A 3 -11.01 13.81 -11.97
C CYS A 3 -9.50 13.71 -12.26
N CYS A 4 -8.68 14.45 -11.50
CA CYS A 4 -7.21 14.43 -11.61
C CYS A 4 -6.60 13.04 -11.32
N LEU A 5 -7.40 12.10 -10.80
CA LEU A 5 -6.99 10.71 -10.54
C LEU A 5 -6.40 10.00 -11.76
N GLY A 6 -6.85 10.31 -12.99
CA GLY A 6 -6.30 9.65 -14.18
C GLY A 6 -4.82 9.97 -14.41
N LEU A 7 -4.43 11.23 -14.22
CA LEU A 7 -3.07 11.71 -14.45
C LEU A 7 -2.11 11.18 -13.37
N THR A 8 -2.53 11.16 -12.10
CA THR A 8 -1.69 10.64 -11.01
C THR A 8 -1.47 9.14 -11.09
N ILE A 9 -2.47 8.38 -11.57
CA ILE A 9 -2.32 6.93 -11.81
C ILE A 9 -1.27 6.64 -12.89
N ASP A 10 -1.27 7.39 -13.99
CA ASP A 10 -0.32 7.14 -15.08
C ASP A 10 1.11 7.57 -14.72
N ILE A 11 1.27 8.68 -13.99
CA ILE A 11 2.58 9.09 -13.45
C ILE A 11 3.08 8.08 -12.41
N SER A 12 2.21 7.63 -11.49
CA SER A 12 2.56 6.62 -10.49
C SER A 12 3.00 5.30 -11.12
N ARG A 13 2.29 4.81 -12.14
CA ARG A 13 2.66 3.59 -12.87
C ARG A 13 3.99 3.77 -13.59
N TYR A 14 4.20 4.91 -14.25
CA TYR A 14 5.46 5.22 -14.93
C TYR A 14 6.64 5.23 -13.95
N ILE A 15 6.51 5.96 -12.83
CA ILE A 15 7.56 6.02 -11.80
C ILE A 15 7.79 4.63 -11.18
N SER A 16 6.74 3.85 -10.93
CA SER A 16 6.89 2.50 -10.39
C SER A 16 7.72 1.61 -11.32
N HIS A 17 7.46 1.63 -12.63
CA HIS A 17 8.27 0.88 -13.59
C HIS A 17 9.70 1.39 -13.68
N LEU A 18 9.90 2.72 -13.60
CA LEU A 18 11.22 3.34 -13.61
C LEU A 18 12.04 2.88 -12.40
N LEU A 19 11.47 2.98 -11.19
CA LEU A 19 12.11 2.60 -9.94
C LEU A 19 12.36 1.10 -9.85
N GLN A 20 11.43 0.27 -10.33
CA GLN A 20 11.58 -1.19 -10.30
C GLN A 20 12.85 -1.62 -11.04
N ASN A 21 13.13 -1.05 -12.22
CA ASN A 21 14.32 -1.41 -12.99
C ASN A 21 15.61 -1.04 -12.25
N ILE A 22 15.65 0.14 -11.60
CA ILE A 22 16.80 0.58 -10.81
C ILE A 22 16.99 -0.33 -9.60
N TYR A 23 15.89 -0.64 -8.92
CA TYR A 23 15.87 -1.56 -7.78
C TYR A 23 16.37 -2.95 -8.16
N ASP A 24 15.85 -3.55 -9.22
CA ASP A 24 16.25 -4.88 -9.69
C ASP A 24 17.75 -4.91 -10.04
N GLN A 25 18.27 -3.82 -10.63
CA GLN A 25 19.69 -3.69 -10.91
C GLN A 25 20.54 -3.57 -9.64
N ALA A 26 20.13 -2.72 -8.69
CA ALA A 26 20.83 -2.49 -7.43
C ALA A 26 20.87 -3.74 -6.55
N THR A 27 19.77 -4.48 -6.52
CA THR A 27 19.58 -5.66 -5.66
C THR A 27 20.12 -6.95 -6.24
N ARG A 28 20.51 -6.96 -7.52
CA ARG A 28 20.94 -8.17 -8.23
C ARG A 28 22.07 -8.94 -7.54
N SER A 29 22.95 -8.24 -6.82
CA SER A 29 24.08 -8.82 -6.09
C SER A 29 23.81 -9.08 -4.61
N THR A 30 22.79 -8.46 -4.03
CA THR A 30 22.54 -8.46 -2.57
C THR A 30 21.30 -9.24 -2.18
N THR A 31 20.38 -9.49 -3.11
CA THR A 31 19.09 -10.11 -2.85
C THR A 31 18.96 -11.44 -3.58
N PHE A 32 18.43 -12.44 -2.87
CA PHE A 32 18.18 -13.77 -3.43
C PHE A 32 16.68 -13.95 -3.68
N PHE A 33 16.29 -14.07 -4.95
CA PHE A 33 14.89 -14.30 -5.33
C PHE A 33 14.50 -15.79 -5.35
N LYS A 34 15.47 -16.70 -5.28
CA LYS A 34 15.26 -18.15 -5.28
C LYS A 34 16.18 -18.81 -4.27
N ALA A 35 15.71 -19.91 -3.68
CA ALA A 35 16.50 -20.70 -2.73
C ALA A 35 17.81 -21.21 -3.35
N SER A 36 17.82 -21.57 -4.63
CA SER A 36 19.03 -21.99 -5.35
C SER A 36 20.13 -20.93 -5.36
N ASN A 37 19.76 -19.64 -5.43
CA ASN A 37 20.73 -18.54 -5.42
C ASN A 37 21.39 -18.42 -4.04
N VAL A 38 20.63 -18.66 -2.96
CA VAL A 38 21.17 -18.68 -1.59
C VAL A 38 22.19 -19.80 -1.44
N VAL A 39 21.85 -21.02 -1.90
CA VAL A 39 22.74 -22.18 -1.81
C VAL A 39 24.05 -21.90 -2.54
N HIS A 40 24.00 -21.42 -3.79
CA HIS A 40 25.21 -21.09 -4.54
C HIS A 40 26.04 -19.97 -3.89
N ALA A 41 25.39 -18.96 -3.30
CA ALA A 41 26.11 -17.91 -2.58
C ALA A 41 26.82 -18.46 -1.33
N LEU A 42 26.19 -19.38 -0.60
CA LEU A 42 26.81 -20.06 0.55
C LEU A 42 27.96 -20.98 0.13
N GLU A 43 27.83 -21.70 -0.98
CA GLU A 43 28.91 -22.51 -1.55
C GLU A 43 30.11 -21.63 -1.91
N ASN A 44 29.89 -20.51 -2.61
CA ASN A 44 30.94 -19.55 -2.93
C ASN A 44 31.59 -18.99 -1.65
N TYR A 45 30.78 -18.57 -0.68
CA TYR A 45 31.28 -18.07 0.62
C TYR A 45 32.11 -19.12 1.37
N ALA A 46 31.76 -20.39 1.25
CA ALA A 46 32.54 -21.51 1.80
C ALA A 46 33.86 -21.73 1.05
N THR A 47 33.86 -21.63 -0.29
CA THR A 47 35.11 -21.75 -1.07
C THR A 47 36.13 -20.66 -0.76
N GLU A 48 35.67 -19.48 -0.31
CA GLU A 48 36.53 -18.38 0.16
C GLU A 48 37.05 -18.57 1.60
N VAL A 49 36.79 -19.73 2.24
CA VAL A 49 37.18 -20.05 3.63
C VAL A 49 36.52 -19.10 4.66
N ARG A 50 35.42 -18.44 4.29
CA ARG A 50 34.68 -17.53 5.16
C ARG A 50 33.56 -18.24 5.92
N LEU A 51 33.05 -19.36 5.40
CA LEU A 51 32.12 -20.23 6.13
C LEU A 51 32.90 -21.16 7.07
N GLN A 52 32.79 -20.92 8.37
CA GLN A 52 33.47 -21.69 9.42
C GLN A 52 32.44 -22.45 10.27
N SER A 53 32.89 -23.43 11.05
CA SER A 53 32.02 -24.21 11.94
C SER A 53 31.36 -23.37 13.04
N ASN A 54 31.89 -22.18 13.32
CA ASN A 54 31.36 -21.20 14.27
C ASN A 54 30.58 -20.05 13.59
N THR A 55 30.33 -20.11 12.27
CA THR A 55 29.51 -19.11 11.60
C THR A 55 28.07 -19.20 12.10
N LEU A 56 27.54 -18.07 12.58
CA LEU A 56 26.15 -17.96 13.03
C LEU A 56 25.28 -17.39 11.91
N PHE A 57 24.10 -17.99 11.72
CA PHE A 57 23.09 -17.48 10.81
C PHE A 57 21.98 -16.81 11.61
N ALA A 58 21.60 -15.60 11.19
CA ALA A 58 20.43 -14.91 11.71
C ALA A 58 19.42 -14.73 10.57
N ALA A 59 18.16 -15.05 10.85
CA ALA A 59 17.04 -14.77 9.96
C ALA A 59 16.24 -13.60 10.56
N VAL A 60 16.15 -12.50 9.83
CA VAL A 60 15.29 -11.37 10.19
C VAL A 60 14.09 -11.38 9.26
N HIS A 61 12.91 -11.60 9.83
CA HIS A 61 11.65 -11.53 9.10
C HIS A 61 11.11 -10.12 9.20
N VAL A 62 11.00 -9.45 8.06
CA VAL A 62 10.46 -8.09 7.99
C VAL A 62 9.10 -8.15 7.33
N ASN A 63 8.06 -7.94 8.13
CA ASN A 63 6.68 -7.90 7.67
C ASN A 63 6.20 -6.44 7.63
N ASP A 64 5.33 -6.13 6.68
CA ASP A 64 4.58 -4.86 6.61
C ASP A 64 5.44 -3.59 6.67
N LEU A 65 6.59 -3.59 5.99
CA LEU A 65 7.47 -2.43 5.94
C LEU A 65 6.73 -1.14 5.51
N CYS A 66 5.75 -1.29 4.62
CA CYS A 66 4.93 -0.20 4.09
C CYS A 66 3.96 0.42 5.11
N THR A 67 3.65 -0.26 6.22
CA THR A 67 2.79 0.30 7.27
C THR A 67 3.59 0.94 8.40
N LEU A 68 4.89 0.61 8.51
CA LEU A 68 5.75 1.05 9.61
C LEU A 68 6.47 2.37 9.32
N ILE A 69 6.67 2.71 8.04
CA ILE A 69 7.43 3.90 7.65
C ILE A 69 6.47 4.92 7.04
N PRO A 70 6.27 6.10 7.67
CA PRO A 70 5.49 7.18 7.08
C PRO A 70 5.99 7.53 5.68
N HIS A 71 5.07 7.77 4.74
CA HIS A 71 5.43 8.07 3.34
C HIS A 71 6.39 9.26 3.20
N GLU A 72 6.25 10.26 4.07
CA GLU A 72 7.14 11.43 4.15
C GLU A 72 8.59 11.01 4.42
N GLN A 73 8.79 10.04 5.32
CA GLN A 73 10.10 9.52 5.70
C GLN A 73 10.70 8.57 4.65
N LEU A 74 9.91 8.06 3.70
CA LEU A 74 10.43 7.22 2.61
C LEU A 74 11.15 8.03 1.52
N THR A 75 10.87 9.33 1.42
CA THR A 75 11.43 10.15 0.32
C THR A 75 12.93 10.35 0.42
N GLU A 76 13.47 10.53 1.63
CA GLU A 76 14.90 10.74 1.86
C GLU A 76 15.74 9.47 1.61
N PRO A 77 15.41 8.29 2.18
CA PRO A 77 16.09 7.04 1.85
C PRO A 77 16.02 6.70 0.36
N LEU A 78 14.88 6.96 -0.28
CA LEU A 78 14.74 6.76 -1.72
C LEU A 78 15.62 7.73 -2.52
N GLN A 79 15.71 8.99 -2.11
CA GLN A 79 16.60 9.97 -2.73
C GLN A 79 18.07 9.52 -2.63
N HIS A 80 18.51 9.10 -1.44
CA HIS A 80 19.85 8.54 -1.26
C HIS A 80 20.09 7.32 -2.15
N PHE A 81 19.15 6.37 -2.15
CA PHE A 81 19.22 5.20 -3.01
C PHE A 81 19.35 5.58 -4.49
N LEU A 82 18.58 6.56 -4.96
CA LEU A 82 18.66 6.99 -6.36
C LEU A 82 20.00 7.66 -6.68
N TYR A 83 20.59 8.45 -5.78
CA TYR A 83 21.93 9.01 -6.01
C TYR A 83 23.02 7.93 -6.05
N ASP A 84 22.89 6.87 -5.25
CA ASP A 84 23.88 5.80 -5.20
C ASP A 84 23.81 4.89 -6.45
N TYR A 85 22.62 4.67 -6.99
CA TYR A 85 22.39 3.64 -8.02
C TYR A 85 22.00 4.18 -9.40
N VAL A 86 21.70 5.47 -9.56
CA VAL A 86 21.41 6.08 -10.86
C VAL A 86 22.67 6.72 -11.46
N PRO A 87 23.27 6.12 -12.51
CA PRO A 87 24.46 6.68 -13.13
C PRO A 87 24.16 8.06 -13.72
N TYR A 88 25.08 9.01 -13.51
CA TYR A 88 24.97 10.40 -13.98
C TYR A 88 23.81 11.20 -13.37
N GLY A 89 23.15 10.69 -12.32
CA GLY A 89 22.06 11.39 -11.63
C GLY A 89 20.78 11.56 -12.46
N GLN A 90 20.62 10.79 -13.54
CA GLN A 90 19.41 10.81 -14.36
C GLN A 90 19.06 9.45 -14.95
N VAL A 91 17.76 9.18 -15.11
CA VAL A 91 17.23 7.96 -15.74
C VAL A 91 16.15 8.35 -16.75
N GLN A 92 16.27 7.86 -17.99
CA GLN A 92 15.35 8.20 -19.10
C GLN A 92 15.16 9.72 -19.31
N GLY A 93 16.19 10.52 -19.03
CA GLY A 93 16.15 11.98 -19.16
C GLY A 93 15.51 12.73 -17.99
N LEU A 94 15.13 12.03 -16.91
CA LEU A 94 14.65 12.62 -15.66
C LEU A 94 15.77 12.65 -14.64
N THR A 95 16.02 13.80 -14.02
CA THR A 95 16.96 13.91 -12.89
C THR A 95 16.38 13.23 -11.65
N VAL A 96 17.26 12.78 -10.74
CA VAL A 96 16.84 12.25 -9.44
C VAL A 96 15.91 13.23 -8.72
N ASP A 97 16.24 14.53 -8.70
CA ASP A 97 15.41 15.56 -8.09
C ASP A 97 14.00 15.62 -8.71
N THR A 98 13.90 15.53 -10.04
CA THR A 98 12.60 15.53 -10.73
C THR A 98 11.75 14.32 -10.32
N ILE A 99 12.37 13.14 -10.19
CA ILE A 99 11.67 11.91 -9.77
C ILE A 99 11.17 12.05 -8.33
N ILE A 100 12.02 12.57 -7.44
CA ILE A 100 11.65 12.80 -6.04
C ILE A 100 10.53 13.84 -5.92
N ASP A 101 10.58 14.93 -6.69
CA ASP A 101 9.53 15.95 -6.66
C ASP A 101 8.20 15.43 -7.24
N GLN A 102 8.24 14.59 -8.27
CA GLN A 102 7.05 13.90 -8.76
C GLN A 102 6.47 12.94 -7.71
N LEU A 103 7.33 12.18 -7.02
CA LEU A 103 6.90 11.30 -5.92
C LEU A 103 6.30 12.08 -4.77
N ARG A 104 6.93 13.17 -4.33
CA ARG A 104 6.38 14.07 -3.31
C ARG A 104 5.03 14.62 -3.76
N THR A 105 4.88 14.99 -5.03
CA THR A 105 3.61 15.45 -5.57
C THR A 105 2.54 14.36 -5.51
N ILE A 106 2.88 13.11 -5.85
CA ILE A 106 1.95 11.97 -5.75
C ILE A 106 1.57 11.72 -4.29
N ILE A 107 2.55 11.63 -3.39
CA ILE A 107 2.35 11.40 -1.96
C ILE A 107 1.51 12.52 -1.34
N ASN A 108 1.83 13.78 -1.64
CA ASN A 108 1.09 14.94 -1.13
C ASN A 108 -0.31 15.03 -1.74
N HIS A 109 -0.48 14.68 -3.01
CA HIS A 109 -1.81 14.64 -3.62
C HIS A 109 -2.67 13.55 -3.00
N ASP A 110 -2.08 12.38 -2.70
CA ASP A 110 -2.75 11.33 -1.96
C ASP A 110 -3.08 11.81 -0.54
N ASN A 111 -2.17 12.50 0.16
CA ASN A 111 -2.42 13.07 1.49
C ASN A 111 -3.49 14.19 1.51
N ASP A 112 -3.55 15.04 0.48
CA ASP A 112 -4.53 16.13 0.35
C ASP A 112 -5.92 15.61 -0.04
N ILE A 113 -5.98 14.53 -0.83
CA ILE A 113 -7.22 13.79 -1.08
C ILE A 113 -7.60 12.95 0.14
N GLU A 114 -6.62 12.59 0.98
CA GLU A 114 -6.77 11.62 2.06
C GLU A 114 -6.12 12.07 3.38
N PRO A 115 -6.59 13.17 3.99
CA PRO A 115 -6.14 13.61 5.32
C PRO A 115 -6.53 12.63 6.44
N ARG A 116 -7.25 11.55 6.10
CA ARG A 116 -7.62 10.46 6.99
C ARG A 116 -6.99 9.17 6.48
N GLY A 117 -5.67 9.04 6.67
CA GLY A 117 -5.08 7.71 6.77
C GLY A 117 -5.82 7.00 7.91
N LEU A 118 -6.70 6.04 7.58
CA LEU A 118 -7.42 5.27 8.59
C LEU A 118 -6.39 4.77 9.60
N SER A 119 -6.51 5.24 10.84
CA SER A 119 -5.63 4.89 11.96
C SER A 119 -5.55 3.37 12.17
N PHE A 120 -6.48 2.64 11.55
CA PHE A 120 -6.60 1.21 11.49
C PHE A 120 -5.38 0.48 10.90
N ILE A 121 -4.57 1.13 10.06
CA ILE A 121 -3.47 0.45 9.34
C ILE A 121 -2.11 0.56 10.05
N ALA A 122 -1.93 1.55 10.94
CA ALA A 122 -0.60 1.92 11.41
C ALA A 122 0.01 0.98 12.47
N ASN A 123 -0.78 0.16 13.18
CA ASN A 123 -0.31 -0.55 14.38
C ASN A 123 -0.49 -2.08 14.38
N HIS A 124 -0.88 -2.69 13.26
CA HIS A 124 -1.13 -4.13 13.21
C HIS A 124 -0.36 -4.81 12.08
N THR A 125 0.83 -5.33 12.42
CA THR A 125 1.77 -6.15 11.61
C THR A 125 1.21 -7.49 11.14
N LEU A 126 -0.11 -7.67 11.22
CA LEU A 126 -0.87 -8.85 10.86
C LEU A 126 -2.33 -8.44 10.55
N LEU A 127 -2.56 -7.30 9.89
CA LEU A 127 -3.90 -7.06 9.34
C LEU A 127 -4.19 -8.15 8.33
N MET A 128 -4.97 -9.14 8.78
CA MET A 128 -5.52 -10.17 7.93
C MET A 128 -6.15 -9.46 6.74
N TYR A 129 -5.88 -9.92 5.52
CA TYR A 129 -6.34 -9.29 4.29
C TYR A 129 -7.87 -9.03 4.26
N SER A 130 -8.60 -9.77 5.09
CA SER A 130 -10.00 -9.53 5.48
C SER A 130 -10.27 -8.07 5.88
N THR A 131 -9.45 -7.54 6.78
CA THR A 131 -9.58 -6.23 7.41
C THR A 131 -9.11 -5.13 6.47
N LEU A 132 -8.16 -5.43 5.59
CA LEU A 132 -7.69 -4.47 4.57
C LEU A 132 -8.80 -4.14 3.56
N ILE A 133 -9.57 -5.15 3.11
CA ILE A 133 -10.72 -4.91 2.22
C ILE A 133 -11.74 -3.99 2.90
N GLN A 134 -12.10 -4.31 4.14
CA GLN A 134 -13.05 -3.50 4.91
C GLN A 134 -12.55 -2.07 5.10
N ALA A 135 -11.29 -1.89 5.49
CA ALA A 135 -10.67 -0.58 5.64
C ALA A 135 -10.68 0.22 4.32
N CYS A 136 -10.32 -0.40 3.18
CA CYS A 136 -10.38 0.25 1.87
C CYS A 136 -11.80 0.74 1.53
N LEU A 137 -12.81 -0.06 1.87
CA LEU A 137 -14.21 0.26 1.61
C LEU A 137 -14.76 1.31 2.57
N MET A 138 -14.44 1.24 3.87
CA MET A 138 -14.76 2.30 4.83
C MET A 138 -14.15 3.64 4.40
N ARG A 139 -12.88 3.64 3.97
CA ARG A 139 -12.22 4.81 3.41
C ARG A 139 -12.94 5.34 2.17
N ALA A 140 -13.34 4.46 1.26
CA ALA A 140 -14.12 4.86 0.10
C ALA A 140 -15.44 5.53 0.51
N ALA A 141 -16.10 5.03 1.56
CA ALA A 141 -17.34 5.61 2.07
C ALA A 141 -17.12 7.00 2.68
N LEU A 142 -16.06 7.17 3.49
CA LEU A 142 -15.70 8.46 4.10
C LEU A 142 -15.45 9.55 3.05
N ILE A 143 -14.72 9.22 1.99
CA ILE A 143 -14.28 10.18 0.95
C ILE A 143 -15.40 10.48 -0.06
N ARG A 144 -16.19 9.48 -0.46
CA ARG A 144 -17.17 9.64 -1.55
C ARG A 144 -18.54 10.01 -0.98
N SER A 145 -19.08 11.15 -1.38
CA SER A 145 -20.44 11.56 -0.98
C SER A 145 -21.53 10.90 -1.82
N LYS A 146 -21.25 10.50 -3.05
CA LYS A 146 -22.24 9.85 -3.95
C LYS A 146 -22.07 8.34 -3.96
N VAL A 147 -23.18 7.61 -3.90
CA VAL A 147 -23.21 6.13 -3.95
C VAL A 147 -22.63 5.57 -5.26
N SER A 148 -22.80 6.30 -6.37
CA SER A 148 -22.21 5.93 -7.67
C SER A 148 -20.68 5.92 -7.63
N ASP A 149 -20.09 6.91 -6.96
CA ASP A 149 -18.64 7.07 -6.88
C ASP A 149 -18.05 6.02 -5.93
N PHE A 150 -18.78 5.72 -4.85
CA PHE A 150 -18.48 4.61 -3.96
C PHE A 150 -18.52 3.26 -4.69
N HIS A 151 -19.53 3.01 -5.53
CA HIS A 151 -19.61 1.78 -6.32
C HIS A 151 -18.43 1.62 -7.28
N ASN A 152 -18.00 2.70 -7.93
CA ASN A 152 -16.81 2.69 -8.78
C ASN A 152 -15.56 2.34 -7.97
N LYS A 153 -15.32 3.03 -6.84
CA LYS A 153 -14.15 2.75 -5.99
C LYS A 153 -14.17 1.33 -5.42
N ARG A 154 -15.34 0.82 -5.03
CA ARG A 154 -15.51 -0.57 -4.59
C ARG A 154 -15.10 -1.55 -5.69
N ARG A 155 -15.49 -1.30 -6.95
CA ARG A 155 -15.07 -2.13 -8.09
C ARG A 155 -13.56 -2.09 -8.27
N ASP A 156 -12.94 -0.92 -8.14
CA ASP A 156 -11.49 -0.77 -8.23
C ASP A 156 -10.78 -1.58 -7.14
N VAL A 157 -11.25 -1.50 -5.89
CA VAL A 157 -10.74 -2.32 -4.77
C VAL A 157 -10.86 -3.80 -5.12
N GLN A 158 -12.01 -4.26 -5.60
CA GLN A 158 -12.19 -5.66 -6.00
C GLN A 158 -11.19 -6.10 -7.08
N ILE A 159 -10.96 -5.26 -8.10
CA ILE A 159 -9.99 -5.55 -9.17
C ILE A 159 -8.57 -5.65 -8.60
N VAL A 160 -8.18 -4.72 -7.71
CA VAL A 160 -6.86 -4.75 -7.08
C VAL A 160 -6.65 -6.06 -6.32
N PHE A 161 -7.60 -6.49 -5.50
CA PHE A 161 -7.48 -7.77 -4.79
C PHE A 161 -7.50 -8.98 -5.74
N LEU A 162 -8.34 -8.98 -6.79
CA LEU A 162 -8.30 -10.06 -7.79
C LEU A 162 -6.92 -10.18 -8.45
N ASN A 163 -6.31 -9.06 -8.83
CA ASN A 163 -4.98 -9.03 -9.46
C ASN A 163 -3.86 -9.50 -8.50
N ASN A 164 -4.09 -9.43 -7.18
CA ASN A 164 -3.17 -9.95 -6.17
C ASN A 164 -3.46 -11.43 -5.80
N GLY A 165 -4.27 -12.14 -6.59
CA GLY A 165 -4.49 -13.59 -6.45
C GLY A 165 -5.60 -13.99 -5.48
N TYR A 166 -6.36 -13.02 -4.93
CA TYR A 166 -7.48 -13.33 -4.05
C TYR A 166 -8.67 -13.87 -4.83
N SER A 167 -9.39 -14.85 -4.26
CA SER A 167 -10.59 -15.39 -4.89
C SER A 167 -11.74 -14.38 -4.84
N MET A 168 -12.60 -14.39 -5.87
CA MET A 168 -13.79 -13.53 -5.91
C MET A 168 -14.74 -13.78 -4.72
N ASN A 169 -14.81 -15.02 -4.21
CA ASN A 169 -15.63 -15.34 -3.05
C ASN A 169 -15.09 -14.69 -1.77
N PHE A 170 -13.78 -14.78 -1.54
CA PHE A 170 -13.11 -14.12 -0.42
C PHE A 170 -13.37 -12.61 -0.44
N ILE A 171 -13.22 -11.97 -1.61
CA ILE A 171 -13.43 -10.52 -1.73
C ILE A 171 -14.89 -10.14 -1.46
N LYS A 172 -15.83 -10.91 -1.99
CA LYS A 172 -17.27 -10.68 -1.76
C LYS A 172 -17.64 -10.85 -0.30
N GLU A 173 -17.20 -11.91 0.34
CA GLU A 173 -17.48 -12.21 1.75
C GLU A 173 -17.04 -11.06 2.66
N HIS A 174 -15.82 -10.55 2.48
CA HIS A 174 -15.31 -9.45 3.31
C HIS A 174 -15.95 -8.10 3.00
N ALA A 175 -16.30 -7.85 1.74
CA ALA A 175 -17.10 -6.69 1.38
C ALA A 175 -18.52 -6.79 1.98
N GLU A 176 -19.11 -7.99 2.02
CA GLU A 176 -20.42 -8.26 2.61
C GLU A 176 -20.40 -8.07 4.12
N GLN A 177 -19.35 -8.54 4.79
CA GLN A 177 -19.16 -8.37 6.23
C GLN A 177 -19.22 -6.90 6.62
N LEU A 178 -18.54 -6.01 5.87
CA LEU A 178 -18.63 -4.57 6.14
C LEU A 178 -20.07 -4.06 6.15
N PHE A 179 -20.87 -4.41 5.14
CA PHE A 179 -22.26 -3.95 5.08
C PHE A 179 -23.12 -4.55 6.20
N GLN A 180 -22.79 -5.75 6.66
CA GLN A 180 -23.46 -6.36 7.82
C GLN A 180 -23.10 -5.65 9.13
N ASP A 181 -21.84 -5.25 9.28
CA ASP A 181 -21.33 -4.54 10.46
C ASP A 181 -22.05 -3.18 10.64
N PHE A 182 -22.45 -2.53 9.54
CA PHE A 182 -23.24 -1.30 9.52
C PHE A 182 -24.74 -1.52 9.23
N HIS A 183 -25.25 -2.71 9.58
CA HIS A 183 -26.68 -3.07 9.53
C HIS A 183 -27.39 -2.88 8.18
N ILE A 184 -26.67 -2.85 7.05
CA ILE A 184 -27.26 -2.77 5.72
C ILE A 184 -27.62 -4.17 5.22
N SER A 185 -28.84 -4.57 5.52
CA SER A 185 -29.45 -5.72 4.86
C SER A 185 -29.66 -5.46 3.36
N ASN A 186 -29.40 -6.45 2.52
CA ASN A 186 -29.65 -6.42 1.07
C ASN A 186 -28.89 -5.34 0.27
N TRP A 187 -27.66 -5.01 0.65
CA TRP A 187 -26.81 -4.05 -0.07
C TRP A 187 -26.63 -4.39 -1.56
N LYS A 188 -26.69 -5.68 -1.94
CA LYS A 188 -26.51 -6.15 -3.33
C LYS A 188 -27.57 -5.61 -4.30
N SER A 189 -28.81 -5.45 -3.83
CA SER A 189 -29.93 -5.03 -4.67
C SER A 189 -30.40 -3.60 -4.39
N ASN A 190 -30.12 -3.07 -3.20
CA ASN A 190 -30.82 -1.87 -2.69
C ASN A 190 -29.90 -0.78 -2.11
N LEU A 191 -28.59 -0.77 -2.41
CA LEU A 191 -27.74 0.36 -2.01
C LEU A 191 -28.06 1.60 -2.86
N ASN A 192 -29.06 2.36 -2.43
CA ASN A 192 -29.37 3.68 -2.97
C ASN A 192 -28.66 4.78 -2.15
N GLN A 193 -28.74 6.02 -2.62
CA GLN A 193 -28.07 7.15 -1.97
C GLN A 193 -28.48 7.32 -0.50
N ASN A 194 -29.77 7.19 -0.17
CA ASN A 194 -30.27 7.36 1.20
C ASN A 194 -29.73 6.28 2.16
N THR A 195 -29.71 5.01 1.73
CA THR A 195 -29.11 3.92 2.53
C THR A 195 -27.59 4.10 2.68
N TYR A 196 -26.94 4.56 1.61
CA TYR A 196 -25.50 4.85 1.60
C TYR A 196 -25.13 6.00 2.55
N ASP A 197 -25.91 7.08 2.57
CA ASP A 197 -25.67 8.23 3.44
C ASP A 197 -25.74 7.83 4.92
N LYS A 198 -26.73 7.00 5.30
CA LYS A 198 -26.83 6.45 6.67
C LYS A 198 -25.61 5.63 7.07
N MET A 199 -25.21 4.68 6.21
CA MET A 199 -23.98 3.91 6.43
C MET A 199 -22.77 4.81 6.58
N ARG A 200 -22.68 5.83 5.73
CA ARG A 200 -21.55 6.76 5.74
C ARG A 200 -21.52 7.57 7.04
N GLU A 201 -22.65 7.99 7.56
CA GLU A 201 -22.76 8.64 8.88
C GLU A 201 -22.27 7.71 9.99
N GLU A 202 -22.73 6.45 10.03
CA GLU A 202 -22.27 5.47 11.03
C GLU A 202 -20.75 5.22 10.94
N ILE A 203 -20.19 5.13 9.72
CA ILE A 203 -18.74 5.00 9.51
C ILE A 203 -17.98 6.23 10.00
N ILE A 204 -18.53 7.44 9.81
CA ILE A 204 -17.92 8.70 10.30
C ILE A 204 -17.88 8.70 11.82
N GLU A 205 -18.98 8.35 12.48
CA GLU A 205 -19.06 8.26 13.95
C GLU A 205 -18.08 7.22 14.49
N TYR A 206 -18.01 6.05 13.85
CA TYR A 206 -17.07 4.99 14.20
C TYR A 206 -15.59 5.45 14.10
N ASP A 207 -15.23 6.14 13.01
CA ASP A 207 -13.88 6.69 12.78
C ASP A 207 -13.51 7.73 13.85
N GLN A 208 -14.44 8.62 14.20
CA GLN A 208 -14.24 9.63 15.24
C GLN A 208 -14.00 9.00 16.62
N GLN A 209 -14.83 8.02 17.01
CA GLN A 209 -14.66 7.30 18.29
C GLN A 209 -13.29 6.61 18.38
N HIS A 210 -12.82 6.01 17.28
CA HIS A 210 -11.51 5.37 17.24
C HIS A 210 -10.34 6.36 17.36
N GLN A 211 -10.43 7.51 16.69
CA GLN A 211 -9.41 8.55 16.80
C GLN A 211 -9.29 9.08 18.24
N GLU A 212 -10.42 9.29 18.92
CA GLU A 212 -10.42 9.71 20.34
C GLU A 212 -9.79 8.68 21.27
N MET A 213 -10.00 7.38 21.02
CA MET A 213 -9.36 6.31 21.81
C MET A 213 -7.84 6.28 21.63
N ASN A 214 -7.36 6.47 20.40
CA ASN A 214 -5.92 6.49 20.11
C ASN A 214 -5.21 7.68 20.78
N ILE A 215 -5.84 8.86 20.83
CA ILE A 215 -5.28 10.04 21.51
C ILE A 215 -5.15 9.84 23.02
N LYS A 216 -6.05 9.05 23.64
CA LYS A 216 -6.00 8.80 25.10
C LYS A 216 -4.92 7.78 25.51
N GLN A 217 -4.36 7.02 24.57
CA GLN A 217 -3.40 5.96 24.84
C GLN A 217 -1.94 6.35 24.55
N GLY A 218 -1.71 7.43 23.81
CA GLY A 218 -0.38 7.98 23.51
C GLY A 218 -0.02 9.12 24.45
#